data_AF-A0A973Q3Y2-F1
#
_entry.id   AF-A0A973Q3Y2-F1
#
_cell.length_a   1.000
_cell.length_b   1.000
_cell.length_c   1.000
_cell.angle_alpha   90.00
_cell.angle_beta   90.00
_cell.angle_gamma   90.00
#
_symmetry.space_group_name_H-M   'P 1'
#
loop_
_entity.id
_entity.type
_entity.pdbx_description
1 polymer ?
#
loop_
_entity_poly.entity_id
_entity_poly.type
_entity_poly.pdbx_seq_one_letter_code
_entity_poly.pdbx_strand_id
1 'polypeptide(L)' 'MTFQSGAQLLMDLGIVDSITHQGVRHIAENADDWPFGDGRQYPYWKVANATVMETEPFLEYFRTRERNRRQDQQ' A
#
# COMPACT_ATOMS: atom_id res chain seq x y z
N MET A 1 8.58 2.78 5.62
CA MET A 1 7.94 3.70 4.66
C MET A 1 6.61 4.25 5.20
N THR A 2 6.29 5.53 5.00
CA THR A 2 4.97 6.11 5.36
C THR A 2 3.95 5.98 4.21
N PHE A 3 2.66 6.20 4.45
CA PHE A 3 1.64 6.26 3.38
C PHE A 3 1.95 7.31 2.31
N GLN A 4 2.49 8.47 2.71
CA GLN A 4 2.89 9.52 1.77
C GLN A 4 4.01 9.07 0.85
N SER A 5 5.11 8.56 1.41
CA SER A 5 6.22 8.04 0.61
C SER A 5 5.81 6.81 -0.21
N GLY A 6 4.87 6.00 0.29
CA GLY A 6 4.34 4.84 -0.43
C GLY A 6 3.53 5.23 -1.64
N ALA A 7 2.62 6.20 -1.52
CA ALA A 7 1.85 6.73 -2.64
C ALA A 7 2.76 7.27 -3.75
N GLN A 8 3.79 8.05 -3.38
CA GLN A 8 4.78 8.55 -4.34
C GLN A 8 5.53 7.39 -5.02
N LEU A 9 5.98 6.40 -4.25
CA LEU A 9 6.72 5.26 -4.79
C LEU A 9 5.88 4.41 -5.77
N LEU A 10 4.58 4.25 -5.53
CA LEU A 10 3.69 3.54 -6.45
C LEU A 10 3.58 4.25 -7.81
N MET A 11 3.52 5.58 -7.79
CA MET A 11 3.50 6.42 -8.98
C MET A 11 4.82 6.36 -9.73
N ASP A 12 5.94 6.52 -9.01
CA ASP A 12 7.30 6.53 -9.59
C ASP A 12 7.63 5.20 -10.28
N LEU A 13 7.12 4.09 -9.73
CA LEU A 13 7.30 2.74 -10.30
C LEU A 13 6.26 2.38 -11.37
N GLY A 14 5.29 3.26 -11.66
CA GLY A 14 4.21 2.98 -12.61
C GLY A 14 3.33 1.79 -12.21
N ILE A 15 3.24 1.48 -10.92
CA ILE A 15 2.40 0.38 -10.42
C ILE A 15 0.93 0.79 -10.52
N VAL A 16 0.63 2.04 -10.16
CA VAL A 16 -0.69 2.67 -10.27
C VAL A 16 -0.60 3.92 -11.15
N ASP A 17 -1.69 4.25 -11.84
CA ASP A 17 -1.73 5.44 -12.72
C ASP A 17 -1.89 6.75 -11.94
N SER A 18 -2.59 6.70 -10.79
CA SER A 18 -2.82 7.84 -9.89
C SER A 18 -3.23 7.36 -8.50
N ILE A 19 -2.57 7.84 -7.45
CA ILE A 19 -3.01 7.62 -6.07
C ILE A 19 -2.49 8.73 -5.14
N THR A 20 -3.27 9.09 -4.12
CA THR A 20 -2.85 10.01 -3.07
C THR A 20 -2.55 9.26 -1.78
N HIS A 21 -1.84 9.88 -0.83
CA HIS A 21 -1.62 9.28 0.48
C HIS A 21 -2.94 8.98 1.22
N GLN A 22 -3.98 9.78 1.02
CA GLN A 22 -5.31 9.53 1.57
C GLN A 22 -5.96 8.33 0.87
N GLY A 23 -5.76 8.15 -0.43
CA GLY A 23 -6.20 6.97 -1.16
C GLY A 23 -5.56 5.68 -0.62
N VAL A 24 -4.25 5.69 -0.38
CA VAL A 24 -3.56 4.54 0.25
C VAL A 24 -4.11 4.28 1.66
N ARG A 25 -4.31 5.33 2.47
CA ARG A 25 -4.89 5.20 3.80
C ARG A 25 -6.31 4.63 3.75
N HIS A 26 -7.13 5.10 2.82
CA HIS A 26 -8.49 4.60 2.64
C HIS A 26 -8.49 3.11 2.29
N ILE A 27 -7.58 2.66 1.42
CA ILE A 27 -7.39 1.22 1.14
C ILE A 27 -7.01 0.46 2.41
N ALA A 28 -6.04 0.98 3.18
CA ALA A 28 -5.60 0.35 4.44
C ALA A 28 -6.73 0.20 5.48
N GLU A 29 -7.69 1.12 5.49
CA GLU A 29 -8.83 1.12 6.41
C GLU A 29 -10.00 0.23 5.93
N ASN A 30 -10.15 0.02 4.62
CA ASN A 30 -11.36 -0.61 4.04
C ASN A 30 -11.10 -1.94 3.32
N ALA A 31 -9.84 -2.28 3.01
CA ALA A 31 -9.52 -3.53 2.32
C ALA A 31 -9.30 -4.66 3.33
N ASP A 32 -10.11 -5.71 3.22
CA ASP A 32 -10.00 -6.89 4.08
C ASP A 32 -8.65 -7.59 3.93
N ASP A 33 -8.10 -7.60 2.71
CA ASP A 33 -6.82 -8.22 2.35
C ASP A 33 -5.59 -7.35 2.66
N TRP A 34 -5.76 -6.17 3.26
CA TRP A 34 -4.65 -5.29 3.58
C TRP A 34 -3.65 -5.99 4.52
N PRO A 35 -2.35 -6.06 4.20
CA PRO A 35 -1.45 -6.95 4.94
C PRO A 35 -0.83 -6.28 6.18
N PHE A 36 -1.04 -4.98 6.39
CA PHE A 36 -0.43 -4.22 7.49
C PHE A 36 -1.40 -3.89 8.63
N GLY A 37 -0.95 -4.05 9.87
CA GLY A 37 -1.75 -3.70 11.04
C GLY A 37 -1.41 -4.52 12.27
N ASP A 38 -2.02 -4.14 13.39
CA ASP A 38 -1.98 -4.98 14.59
C ASP A 38 -2.78 -6.27 14.32
N GLY A 39 -2.18 -7.42 14.66
CA GLY A 39 -2.75 -8.73 14.33
C GLY A 39 -2.76 -9.12 12.85
N ARG A 40 -2.08 -8.36 11.97
CA ARG A 40 -1.89 -8.71 10.54
C ARG A 40 -0.48 -9.23 10.27
N GLN A 41 -0.24 -9.71 9.04
CA GLN A 41 1.04 -10.33 8.64
C GLN A 41 2.24 -9.40 8.85
N TYR A 42 2.09 -8.10 8.59
CA TYR A 42 3.14 -7.12 8.80
C TYR A 42 2.69 -6.06 9.80
N PRO A 43 3.39 -5.89 10.93
CA PRO A 43 3.04 -4.85 11.89
C PRO A 43 3.39 -3.46 11.33
N TYR A 44 2.72 -2.44 11.88
CA TYR A 44 3.20 -1.07 11.75
C TYR A 44 4.33 -0.81 12.74
N TRP A 45 5.37 -0.12 12.28
CA TRP A 45 6.48 0.33 13.10
C TRP A 45 6.35 1.82 13.42
N LYS A 46 6.91 2.26 14.54
CA LYS A 46 7.06 3.69 14.84
C LYS A 46 8.53 4.07 14.63
N VAL A 47 8.77 5.03 13.75
CA VAL A 47 10.10 5.64 13.58
C VAL A 47 9.96 7.12 13.89
N ALA A 48 10.63 7.57 14.95
CA ALA A 48 10.38 8.86 15.58
C ALA A 48 8.87 9.07 15.88
N ASN A 49 8.21 10.00 15.19
CA ASN A 49 6.79 10.32 15.37
C ASN A 49 5.90 9.80 14.21
N ALA A 50 6.44 8.99 13.30
CA ALA A 50 5.72 8.50 12.13
C ALA A 50 5.45 7.00 12.21
N THR A 51 4.22 6.62 11.83
CA THR A 51 3.86 5.22 11.56
C THR A 51 4.41 4.82 10.20
N VAL A 52 5.14 3.71 10.17
CA VAL A 52 5.80 3.20 8.97
C VAL A 52 5.50 1.72 8.73
N MET A 53 5.56 1.33 7.46
CA MET A 53 5.36 -0.01 6.92
C MET A 53 6.64 -0.50 6.26
N GLU A 54 6.76 -1.82 6.11
CA GLU A 54 7.77 -2.43 5.26
C GLU A 54 7.50 -2.12 3.78
N THR A 55 8.56 -1.83 3.03
CA THR A 55 8.44 -1.38 1.63
C THR A 55 8.07 -2.52 0.69
N GLU A 56 8.76 -3.67 0.79
CA GLU A 56 8.55 -4.76 -0.16
C GLU A 56 7.13 -5.36 -0.08
N PRO A 57 6.58 -5.66 1.11
CA PRO A 57 5.21 -6.17 1.19
C PRO A 57 4.16 -5.17 0.70
N PHE A 58 4.44 -3.87 0.86
CA PHE A 58 3.57 -2.81 0.39
C PHE A 58 3.54 -2.79 -1.14
N LEU A 59 4.70 -2.85 -1.78
CA LEU A 59 4.78 -2.88 -3.24
C LEU A 59 4.17 -4.14 -3.80
N GLU A 60 4.39 -5.29 -3.17
CA GLU A 60 3.85 -6.57 -3.64
C GLU A 60 2.33 -6.62 -3.55
N TYR A 61 1.74 -6.06 -2.48
CA TYR A 61 0.29 -5.90 -2.36
C TYR A 61 -0.29 -5.13 -3.56
N PHE A 62 0.26 -3.95 -3.88
CA PHE A 62 -0.26 -3.14 -4.98
C PHE A 62 0.03 -3.75 -6.35
N ARG A 63 1.17 -4.42 -6.55
CA ARG A 63 1.46 -5.14 -7.80
C ARG A 63 0.45 -6.26 -8.06
N THR A 64 0.12 -7.03 -7.02
CA THR A 64 -0.87 -8.10 -7.12
C THR A 64 -2.26 -7.54 -7.36
N ARG A 65 -2.66 -6.54 -6.59
CA ARG A 65 -3.95 -5.85 -6.73
C ARG A 65 -4.16 -5.29 -8.14
N GLU A 66 -3.18 -4.57 -8.70
CA GLU A 66 -3.28 -3.99 -10.04
C GLU A 66 -3.18 -5.04 -11.15
N ARG A 67 -2.42 -6.12 -10.94
CA ARG A 67 -2.42 -7.26 -11.86
C ARG A 67 -3.81 -7.86 -11.97
N ASN A 68 -4.48 -8.11 -10.84
CA ASN A 68 -5.83 -8.67 -10.80
C ASN A 68 -6.84 -7.70 -11.44
N ARG A 69 -6.78 -6.41 -11.10
CA ARG A 69 -7.64 -5.38 -11.69
C ARG A 69 -7.56 -5.33 -13.22
N ARG A 70 -6.38 -5.57 -13.80
CA ARG A 70 -6.18 -5.62 -15.27
C ARG A 70 -6.70 -6.90 -15.91
N GLN A 71 -6.74 -8.01 -15.16
CA GLN A 71 -7.27 -9.29 -15.63
C GLN A 71 -8.80 -9.30 -15.65
N ASP A 72 -9.46 -8.67 -14.67
CA ASP A 72 -10.92 -8.57 -14.61
C ASP A 72 -11.53 -7.66 -15.71
N GLN A 73 -10.69 -6.88 -16.40
CA GLN A 73 -11.09 -5.99 -17.49
C GLN A 73 -10.90 -6.60 -18.89
N GLN A 74 -10.48 -7.87 -18.98
CA GLN A 74 -10.33 -8.63 -20.24
C GLN A 74 -11.40 -9.70 -20.37
#